data_AF-A0A2C5YXF7-F1
#
_entry.id   AF-A0A2C5YXF7-F1
#
_cell.length_a   1.000
_cell.length_b   1.000
_cell.length_c   1.000
_cell.angle_alpha   90.00
_cell.angle_beta   90.00
_cell.angle_gamma   90.00
#
_symmetry.space_group_name_H-M   'P 1'
#
loop_
_entity.id
_entity.type
_entity.pdbx_description
1 polymer ?
#
loop_
_entity_poly.entity_id
_entity_poly.type
_entity_poly.pdbx_seq_one_letter_code
_entity_poly.pdbx_strand_id
1 'polypeptide(L)'
;MGLDEPVVPPFPISDYGTACMGAIAALAGLLHRARRGGSWHGKVSLLHYDLLLFKAGLLPDGVQRYLRQTAGDSLSSLCHSSSVEQVSGAVLQQMRVVYPDLVDSGRYLTRWDSACYASELSVVAPVVEVDGLQIGFRRPSRANGWDEATWDFADEEQGQCRTVC
;
A
#
# COMPACT_ATOMS: atom_id res chain seq x y z
N MET A 1 -9.53 -17.85 9.03
CA MET A 1 -9.28 -19.11 8.31
C MET A 1 -9.46 -20.32 9.21
N GLY A 2 -8.76 -20.41 10.35
CA GLY A 2 -8.89 -21.60 11.21
C GLY A 2 -8.35 -22.88 10.55
N LEU A 3 -7.53 -22.71 9.51
CA LEU A 3 -6.90 -23.79 8.77
C LEU A 3 -5.54 -24.10 9.41
N ASP A 4 -5.14 -25.37 9.35
CA ASP A 4 -3.81 -25.84 9.77
C ASP A 4 -2.85 -25.85 8.57
N GLU A 5 -2.78 -24.72 7.87
CA GLU A 5 -1.92 -24.52 6.70
C GLU A 5 -1.47 -23.06 6.59
N PRO A 6 -0.33 -22.77 5.94
CA PRO A 6 0.08 -21.41 5.69
C PRO A 6 -0.85 -20.75 4.66
N VAL A 7 -1.37 -19.58 5.01
CA VAL A 7 -2.19 -18.75 4.12
C VAL A 7 -1.49 -17.41 3.95
N VAL A 8 -1.44 -16.93 2.70
CA VAL A 8 -0.88 -15.62 2.37
C VAL A 8 -1.65 -14.53 3.12
N PRO A 9 -0.97 -13.54 3.72
CA PRO A 9 -1.65 -12.45 4.42
C PRO A 9 -2.57 -11.65 3.46
N PRO A 10 -3.67 -11.07 4.00
CA PRO A 10 -4.69 -10.35 3.23
C PRO A 10 -4.16 -9.16 2.41
N PHE A 11 -3.01 -8.63 2.81
CA PHE A 11 -2.30 -7.55 2.15
C PHE A 11 -0.82 -7.92 2.08
N PRO A 12 -0.04 -7.32 1.16
CA PRO A 12 1.41 -7.47 1.11
C PRO A 12 2.06 -6.69 2.27
N ILE A 13 1.81 -7.16 3.50
CA ILE A 13 2.22 -6.53 4.75
C ILE A 13 3.73 -6.38 4.86
N SER A 14 4.47 -7.37 4.35
CA SER A 14 5.92 -7.38 4.35
C SER A 14 6.48 -6.28 3.46
N ASP A 15 5.92 -6.14 2.24
CA ASP A 15 6.34 -5.14 1.26
C ASP A 15 6.05 -3.73 1.76
N TYR A 16 4.80 -3.43 2.11
CA TYR A 16 4.41 -2.10 2.59
C TYR A 16 5.12 -1.74 3.89
N GLY A 17 5.20 -2.67 4.83
CA GLY A 17 5.88 -2.46 6.10
C GLY A 17 7.37 -2.18 5.93
N THR A 18 8.04 -2.93 5.08
CA THR A 18 9.46 -2.71 4.78
C THR A 18 9.69 -1.40 4.03
N ALA A 19 8.78 -1.02 3.12
CA ALA A 19 8.83 0.29 2.46
C ALA A 19 8.68 1.44 3.48
N CYS A 20 7.76 1.33 4.45
CA CYS A 20 7.64 2.28 5.55
C CYS A 20 8.93 2.36 6.38
N MET A 21 9.54 1.22 6.71
CA MET A 21 10.84 1.20 7.40
C MET A 21 11.93 1.90 6.57
N GLY A 22 11.90 1.75 5.24
CA GLY A 22 12.82 2.42 4.32
C GLY A 22 12.65 3.93 4.34
N ALA A 23 11.42 4.41 4.28
CA ALA A 23 11.09 5.83 4.38
C ALA A 23 11.56 6.40 5.74
N ILE A 24 11.30 5.70 6.84
CA ILE A 24 11.78 6.09 8.18
C ILE A 24 13.31 6.18 8.21
N ALA A 25 14.01 5.17 7.67
CA ALA A 25 15.48 5.16 7.63
C ALA A 25 16.05 6.33 6.81
N ALA A 26 15.43 6.65 5.67
CA ALA A 26 15.83 7.78 4.83
C ALA A 26 15.62 9.12 5.54
N LEU A 27 14.43 9.33 6.14
CA LEU A 27 14.11 10.54 6.91
C LEU A 27 15.02 10.70 8.13
N ALA A 28 15.31 9.62 8.85
CA ALA A 28 16.25 9.63 9.96
C ALA A 28 17.67 10.00 9.50
N GLY A 29 18.12 9.45 8.37
CA GLY A 29 19.41 9.81 7.76
C GLY A 29 19.49 11.29 7.38
N LEU A 30 18.45 11.85 6.77
CA LEU A 30 18.35 13.27 6.45
C LEU A 30 18.38 14.14 7.71
N LEU A 31 17.63 13.76 8.74
CA LEU A 31 17.63 14.45 10.04
C LEU A 31 19.01 14.46 10.69
N HIS A 32 19.69 13.31 10.69
CA HIS A 32 21.04 13.22 11.23
C HIS A 32 22.05 14.03 10.43
N ARG A 33 21.97 14.00 9.09
CA ARG A 33 22.79 14.84 8.22
C ARG A 33 22.59 16.33 8.50
N ALA A 34 21.34 16.77 8.66
CA ALA A 34 21.03 18.17 8.95
C ALA A 34 21.56 18.62 10.32
N ARG A 35 21.50 17.75 11.33
CA ARG A 35 21.89 18.09 12.72
C ARG A 35 23.39 17.92 13.02
N ARG A 36 24.05 16.96 12.36
CA ARG A 36 25.41 16.52 12.71
C ARG A 36 26.36 16.46 11.52
N GLY A 37 25.88 16.75 10.30
CA GLY A 37 26.65 16.56 9.08
C GLY A 37 26.83 15.08 8.69
N GLY A 38 27.65 14.85 7.68
CA GLY A 38 28.05 13.51 7.23
C GLY A 38 27.06 12.79 6.30
N SER A 39 27.40 11.54 5.99
CA SER A 39 26.61 10.62 5.16
C SER A 39 26.12 9.46 6.03
N TRP A 40 24.86 9.06 5.83
CA TRP A 40 24.19 8.05 6.64
C TRP A 40 23.69 6.93 5.74
N HIS A 41 23.87 5.68 6.17
CA HIS A 41 23.43 4.49 5.43
C HIS A 41 22.40 3.73 6.28
N GLY A 42 21.14 3.73 5.84
CA GLY A 42 20.07 2.94 6.41
C GLY A 42 19.88 1.64 5.64
N LYS A 43 19.71 0.51 6.35
CA LYS A 43 19.41 -0.79 5.76
C LYS A 43 18.02 -1.24 6.17
N VAL A 44 17.29 -1.81 5.24
CA VAL A 44 15.98 -2.43 5.48
C VAL A 44 15.94 -3.81 4.82
N SER A 45 15.09 -4.69 5.34
CA SER A 45 15.03 -6.08 4.92
C SER A 45 13.62 -6.63 5.19
N LEU A 46 13.03 -7.24 4.17
CA LEU A 46 11.72 -7.91 4.27
C LEU A 46 11.70 -8.91 5.43
N LEU A 47 12.71 -9.80 5.46
CA LEU A 47 12.85 -10.81 6.52
C LEU A 47 12.91 -10.18 7.92
N HIS A 48 13.69 -9.10 8.11
CA HIS A 48 13.77 -8.46 9.42
C HIS A 48 12.45 -7.81 9.84
N TYR A 49 11.70 -7.26 8.89
CA TYR A 49 10.37 -6.72 9.17
C TYR A 49 9.40 -7.85 9.56
N ASP A 50 9.43 -8.99 8.87
CA ASP A 50 8.59 -10.13 9.22
C ASP A 50 8.93 -10.69 10.62
N LEU A 51 10.22 -10.78 10.95
CA LEU A 51 10.67 -11.15 12.30
C LEU A 51 10.19 -10.14 13.37
N LEU A 52 10.12 -8.86 13.03
CA LEU A 52 9.55 -7.84 13.91
C LEU A 52 8.05 -8.10 14.13
N LEU A 53 7.29 -8.45 13.09
CA LEU A 53 5.87 -8.81 13.22
C LEU A 53 5.67 -10.07 14.07
N PHE A 54 6.49 -11.10 13.90
CA PHE A 54 6.48 -12.27 14.78
C PHE A 54 6.73 -11.90 16.24
N LYS A 55 7.68 -10.99 16.48
CA LYS A 55 8.00 -10.50 17.82
C LYS A 55 6.88 -9.62 18.42
N ALA A 56 6.16 -8.87 17.60
CA ALA A 56 5.01 -8.07 18.05
C ALA A 56 3.89 -8.95 18.62
N GLY A 57 3.81 -10.22 18.17
CA GLY A 57 2.87 -11.21 18.67
C GLY A 57 1.46 -11.03 18.11
N LEU A 58 0.55 -11.83 18.65
CA LEU A 58 -0.85 -11.83 18.20
C LEU A 58 -1.66 -10.75 18.91
N LEU A 59 -2.66 -10.23 18.19
CA LEU A 59 -3.70 -9.39 18.80
C LEU A 59 -4.45 -10.17 19.89
N PRO A 60 -5.06 -9.51 20.89
CA PRO A 60 -5.88 -10.19 21.90
C PRO A 60 -7.00 -11.03 21.27
N ASP A 61 -7.35 -12.16 21.90
CA ASP A 61 -8.34 -13.11 21.35
C ASP A 61 -9.69 -12.48 21.01
N GLY A 62 -10.15 -11.54 21.83
CA GLY A 62 -11.38 -10.79 21.58
C GLY A 62 -11.34 -10.00 20.28
N VAL A 63 -10.20 -9.35 20.00
CA VAL A 63 -9.97 -8.60 18.75
C VAL A 63 -9.87 -9.55 17.57
N GLN A 64 -9.14 -10.66 17.70
CA GLN A 64 -9.06 -11.66 16.64
C GLN A 64 -10.44 -12.24 16.28
N ARG A 65 -11.27 -12.53 17.27
CA ARG A 65 -12.63 -13.05 17.06
C ARG A 65 -13.51 -12.02 16.34
N TYR A 66 -13.47 -10.77 16.79
CA TYR A 66 -14.18 -9.66 16.14
C TYR A 66 -13.76 -9.53 14.67
N LEU A 67 -12.45 -9.46 14.39
CA LEU A 67 -11.93 -9.34 13.03
C LEU A 67 -12.37 -10.50 12.12
N ARG A 68 -12.36 -11.75 12.62
CA ARG A 68 -12.84 -12.91 11.85
C ARG A 68 -14.34 -12.84 11.55
N GLN A 69 -15.15 -12.36 12.48
CA GLN A 69 -16.58 -12.18 12.27
C GLN A 69 -16.86 -11.06 11.26
N THR A 70 -16.12 -9.95 11.35
CA THR A 70 -16.24 -8.81 10.43
C THR A 70 -15.74 -9.14 9.03
N ALA A 71 -14.75 -10.02 8.90
CA ALA A 71 -14.16 -10.45 7.63
C ALA A 71 -15.15 -11.18 6.71
N GLY A 72 -16.18 -11.84 7.25
CA GLY A 72 -17.19 -12.55 6.46
C GLY A 72 -16.68 -13.82 5.76
N ASP A 73 -17.56 -14.41 4.95
CA ASP A 73 -17.35 -15.74 4.37
C ASP A 73 -16.33 -15.74 3.22
N SER A 74 -16.21 -14.64 2.47
CA SER A 74 -15.28 -14.50 1.36
C SER A 74 -13.81 -14.58 1.79
N LEU A 75 -13.49 -14.06 2.97
CA LEU A 75 -12.16 -14.24 3.55
C LEU A 75 -12.01 -15.64 4.12
N SER A 76 -13.04 -16.17 4.77
CA SER A 76 -12.98 -17.48 5.44
C SER A 76 -12.73 -18.65 4.49
N SER A 77 -13.01 -18.50 3.20
CA SER A 77 -12.76 -19.50 2.16
C SER A 77 -11.36 -19.48 1.55
N LEU A 78 -10.53 -18.46 1.82
CA LEU A 78 -9.18 -18.39 1.26
C LEU A 78 -8.26 -19.40 1.96
N CYS A 79 -7.35 -19.96 1.19
CA CYS A 79 -6.48 -21.09 1.55
C CYS A 79 -5.07 -20.91 0.99
N HIS A 80 -4.19 -21.88 1.20
CA HIS A 80 -2.79 -21.83 0.74
C HIS A 80 -2.64 -21.66 -0.78
N SER A 81 -3.63 -22.09 -1.58
CA SER A 81 -3.61 -21.96 -3.03
C SER A 81 -4.24 -20.65 -3.56
N SER A 82 -4.69 -19.77 -2.67
CA SER A 82 -5.25 -18.48 -3.06
C SER A 82 -4.13 -17.49 -3.42
N SER A 83 -4.23 -16.86 -4.58
CA SER A 83 -3.25 -15.86 -5.03
C SER A 83 -3.37 -14.55 -4.23
N VAL A 84 -2.31 -13.73 -4.27
CA VAL A 84 -2.31 -12.40 -3.64
C VAL A 84 -3.47 -11.54 -4.16
N GLU A 85 -3.77 -11.61 -5.45
CA GLU A 85 -4.88 -10.87 -6.08
C GLU A 85 -6.24 -11.34 -5.56
N GLN A 86 -6.45 -12.66 -5.44
CA GLN A 86 -7.70 -13.21 -4.91
C GLN A 86 -7.90 -12.81 -3.45
N VAL A 87 -6.84 -12.96 -2.66
CA VAL A 87 -6.81 -12.62 -1.24
C VAL A 87 -7.06 -11.12 -1.02
N SER A 88 -6.31 -10.26 -1.71
CA SER A 88 -6.45 -8.79 -1.61
C SER A 88 -7.82 -8.32 -2.11
N GLY A 89 -8.31 -8.91 -3.20
CA GLY A 89 -9.61 -8.58 -3.78
C GLY A 89 -10.76 -8.89 -2.82
N ALA A 90 -10.75 -10.07 -2.19
CA ALA A 90 -11.76 -10.45 -1.19
C ALA A 90 -11.78 -9.49 0.01
N VAL A 91 -10.59 -9.12 0.49
CA VAL A 91 -10.44 -8.16 1.62
C VAL A 91 -10.95 -6.79 1.25
N LEU A 92 -10.57 -6.26 0.08
CA LEU A 92 -11.02 -4.95 -0.36
C LEU A 92 -12.54 -4.90 -0.53
N GLN A 93 -13.14 -5.94 -1.14
CA GLN A 93 -14.61 -6.02 -1.29
C GLN A 93 -15.32 -5.97 0.06
N GLN A 94 -14.84 -6.75 1.04
CA GLN A 94 -15.42 -6.72 2.38
C GLN A 94 -15.22 -5.37 3.07
N MET A 95 -14.04 -4.76 2.93
CA MET A 95 -13.78 -3.44 3.49
C MET A 95 -14.70 -2.36 2.90
N ARG A 96 -15.10 -2.46 1.62
CA ARG A 96 -16.11 -1.54 1.05
C ARG A 96 -17.47 -1.65 1.75
N VAL A 97 -17.84 -2.86 2.17
CA VAL A 97 -19.12 -3.10 2.86
C VAL A 97 -19.05 -2.60 4.31
N VAL A 98 -17.97 -2.92 5.03
CA VAL A 98 -17.84 -2.60 6.46
C VAL A 98 -17.44 -1.15 6.70
N TYR A 99 -16.63 -0.58 5.81
CA TYR A 99 -16.06 0.77 5.91
C TYR A 99 -16.19 1.53 4.58
N PRO A 100 -17.42 1.81 4.09
CA PRO A 100 -17.63 2.47 2.81
C PRO A 100 -16.92 3.82 2.70
N ASP A 101 -16.89 4.58 3.80
CA ASP A 101 -16.21 5.88 3.86
C ASP A 101 -14.70 5.78 3.62
N LEU A 102 -14.07 4.62 3.84
CA LEU A 102 -12.63 4.46 3.60
C LEU A 102 -12.31 4.39 2.09
N VAL A 103 -13.26 3.89 1.30
CA VAL A 103 -13.06 3.58 -0.13
C VAL A 103 -13.75 4.57 -1.07
N ASP A 104 -14.78 5.26 -0.59
CA ASP A 104 -15.57 6.19 -1.43
C ASP A 104 -15.40 7.66 -1.02
N SER A 105 -14.62 7.94 0.04
CA SER A 105 -14.35 9.31 0.48
C SER A 105 -13.20 9.98 -0.26
N GLY A 106 -13.46 11.17 -0.82
CA GLY A 106 -12.43 12.07 -1.35
C GLY A 106 -11.44 12.59 -0.29
N ARG A 107 -11.68 12.30 1.00
CA ARG A 107 -10.74 12.64 2.09
C ARG A 107 -9.46 11.82 2.04
N TYR A 108 -9.58 10.53 1.71
CA TYR A 108 -8.46 9.58 1.77
C TYR A 108 -7.94 9.21 0.39
N LEU A 109 -8.75 9.43 -0.65
CA LEU A 109 -8.47 8.99 -2.00
C LEU A 109 -8.60 10.17 -2.97
N THR A 110 -7.71 10.20 -3.96
CA THR A 110 -7.81 11.04 -5.15
C THR A 110 -8.05 10.17 -6.37
N ARG A 111 -8.61 10.75 -7.42
CA ARG A 111 -8.98 10.03 -8.65
C ARG A 111 -8.03 10.30 -9.80
N TRP A 112 -7.72 9.26 -10.56
CA TRP A 112 -6.72 9.26 -11.62
C TRP A 112 -7.22 8.46 -12.82
N ASP A 113 -7.33 9.08 -13.99
CA ASP A 113 -7.67 8.36 -15.22
C ASP A 113 -6.48 7.50 -15.67
N SER A 114 -6.69 6.19 -15.80
CA SER A 114 -5.69 5.26 -16.32
C SER A 114 -6.08 4.73 -17.69
N ALA A 115 -5.33 5.13 -18.72
CA ALA A 115 -5.47 4.59 -20.06
C ALA A 115 -5.24 3.07 -20.10
N CYS A 116 -4.32 2.56 -19.28
CA CYS A 116 -4.00 1.13 -19.20
C CYS A 116 -5.21 0.28 -18.80
N TYR A 117 -6.05 0.80 -17.91
CA TYR A 117 -7.24 0.10 -17.42
C TYR A 117 -8.54 0.63 -18.03
N ALA A 118 -8.46 1.58 -18.98
CA ALA A 118 -9.58 2.32 -19.54
C ALA A 118 -10.61 2.75 -18.47
N SER A 119 -10.11 3.21 -17.32
CA SER A 119 -10.94 3.51 -16.14
C SER A 119 -10.33 4.55 -15.22
N GLU A 120 -11.19 5.22 -14.45
CA GLU A 120 -10.79 6.09 -13.36
C GLU A 120 -10.41 5.22 -12.14
N LEU A 121 -9.19 5.40 -11.65
CA LEU A 121 -8.65 4.72 -10.48
C LEU A 121 -8.77 5.61 -9.25
N SER A 122 -9.08 5.00 -8.10
CA SER A 122 -8.95 5.66 -6.80
C SER A 122 -7.60 5.30 -6.18
N VAL A 123 -6.79 6.29 -5.85
CA VAL A 123 -5.46 6.12 -5.24
C VAL A 123 -5.37 6.91 -3.94
N VAL A 124 -4.53 6.47 -3.01
CA VAL A 124 -4.35 7.14 -1.72
C VAL A 124 -3.87 8.57 -1.93
N ALA A 125 -4.61 9.52 -1.36
CA ALA A 125 -4.27 10.93 -1.40
C ALA A 125 -2.96 11.21 -0.65
N PRO A 126 -2.19 12.24 -1.03
CA PRO A 126 -1.00 12.63 -0.29
C PRO A 126 -1.31 12.84 1.21
N VAL A 127 -0.51 12.24 2.08
CA VAL A 127 -0.70 12.30 3.54
C VAL A 127 -0.08 13.54 4.18
N VAL A 128 0.70 14.31 3.41
CA VAL A 128 1.37 15.54 3.84
C VAL A 128 1.35 16.56 2.70
N GLU A 129 1.26 17.84 3.08
CA GLU A 129 1.43 18.98 2.20
C GLU A 129 2.66 19.77 2.67
N VAL A 130 3.47 20.25 1.74
CA VAL A 130 4.68 21.03 2.03
C VAL A 130 4.71 22.24 1.11
N ASP A 131 4.74 23.43 1.68
CA ASP A 131 4.74 24.69 0.94
C ASP A 131 5.84 24.72 -0.12
N GLY A 132 5.45 25.05 -1.36
CA GLY A 132 6.36 25.13 -2.50
C GLY A 132 6.73 23.78 -3.13
N LEU A 133 6.16 22.66 -2.67
CA LEU A 133 6.40 21.33 -3.25
C LEU A 133 5.09 20.70 -3.75
N GLN A 134 5.11 20.25 -5.01
CA GLN A 134 4.04 19.39 -5.53
C GLN A 134 4.36 17.93 -5.16
N ILE A 135 3.56 17.37 -4.25
CA ILE A 135 3.70 15.98 -3.78
C ILE A 135 2.69 15.11 -4.51
N GLY A 136 3.19 14.13 -5.27
CA GLY A 136 2.36 13.19 -5.99
C GLY A 136 3.15 12.39 -7.02
N PHE A 137 2.44 11.57 -7.77
CA PHE A 137 3.00 10.88 -8.93
C PHE A 137 2.86 11.75 -10.18
N ARG A 138 3.53 11.38 -11.27
CA ARG A 138 3.27 11.98 -12.60
C ARG A 138 2.41 11.10 -13.48
N ARG A 139 2.29 9.81 -13.15
CA ARG A 139 1.57 8.81 -13.95
C ARG A 139 0.55 8.06 -13.08
N PRO A 140 -0.63 7.75 -13.63
CA PRO A 140 -1.56 6.83 -13.00
C PRO A 140 -0.96 5.43 -12.92
N SER A 141 -1.52 4.57 -12.07
CA SER A 141 -1.15 3.15 -12.03
C SER A 141 -1.39 2.48 -13.38
N ARG A 142 -0.46 1.59 -13.76
CA ARG A 142 -0.45 0.82 -15.00
C ARG A 142 -0.11 -0.63 -14.69
N ALA A 143 -0.55 -1.55 -15.55
CA ALA A 143 -0.26 -2.96 -15.41
C ALA A 143 1.21 -3.27 -15.71
N ASN A 144 1.70 -4.39 -15.18
CA ASN A 144 3.04 -4.89 -15.46
C ASN A 144 3.23 -5.07 -16.98
N GLY A 145 4.31 -4.51 -17.54
CA GLY A 145 4.65 -4.61 -18.95
C GLY A 145 3.89 -3.66 -19.88
N TRP A 146 3.11 -2.71 -19.33
CA TRP A 146 2.44 -1.68 -20.14
C TRP A 146 3.42 -0.71 -20.80
N ASP A 147 4.45 -0.30 -20.05
CA ASP A 147 5.47 0.62 -20.54
C ASP A 147 6.62 -0.14 -21.23
N GLU A 148 7.16 0.46 -22.30
CA GLU A 148 8.37 -0.07 -22.94
C GLU A 148 9.58 0.03 -21.99
N ALA A 149 10.53 -0.89 -22.13
CA ALA A 149 11.76 -0.89 -21.36
C ALA A 149 12.76 0.17 -21.88
N THR A 150 12.47 1.45 -21.60
CA THR A 150 13.27 2.60 -22.04
C THR A 150 13.70 3.50 -20.89
N TRP A 151 14.77 4.27 -21.14
CA TRP A 151 15.24 5.37 -20.27
C TRP A 151 14.84 6.75 -20.80
N ASP A 152 14.11 6.80 -21.92
CA ASP A 152 13.56 8.03 -22.46
C ASP A 152 12.21 8.32 -21.81
N PHE A 153 12.20 9.29 -20.89
CA PHE A 153 11.03 9.69 -20.13
C PHE A 153 10.49 11.06 -20.58
N ALA A 154 10.96 11.58 -21.73
CA ALA A 154 10.71 12.96 -22.16
C ALA A 154 9.30 13.19 -22.75
N ASP A 155 8.71 12.18 -23.39
CA ASP A 155 7.44 12.28 -24.13
C ASP A 155 6.21 11.80 -23.34
N GLU A 156 6.32 11.71 -22.03
CA GLU A 156 5.27 11.12 -21.21
C GLU A 156 4.12 12.09 -21.01
N GLU A 157 3.04 11.84 -21.75
CA GLU A 157 1.79 12.61 -21.73
C GLU A 157 1.44 13.10 -20.32
N GLN A 158 1.42 14.42 -20.18
CA GLN A 158 0.78 15.15 -19.09
C GLN A 158 -0.74 15.08 -19.24
N GLY A 159 -1.29 13.86 -19.38
CA GLY A 159 -2.73 13.61 -19.36
C GLY A 159 -3.29 14.22 -18.08
N GLN A 160 -4.02 15.32 -18.24
CA GLN A 160 -4.30 16.30 -17.21
C GLN A 160 -4.79 15.66 -15.91
N CYS A 161 -3.95 15.76 -14.88
CA CYS A 161 -4.36 15.60 -13.50
C CYS A 161 -5.40 16.70 -13.20
N ARG A 162 -6.69 16.36 -13.27
CA ARG A 162 -7.72 17.17 -12.61
C ARG A 162 -7.73 16.76 -11.15
N THR A 163 -6.87 17.39 -10.35
CA THR A 163 -7.12 17.48 -8.91
C THR A 163 -8.41 18.26 -8.75
N VAL A 164 -9.52 17.56 -8.52
CA VAL A 164 -10.76 18.24 -8.12
C VAL A 164 -10.53 18.67 -6.68
N CYS A 165 -10.21 19.96 -6.51
CA CYS A 165 -10.17 20.63 -5.22
C CYS A 165 -11.53 20.58 -4.51
#